data_AF-S5AST0-F1
#
_entry.id   AF-S5AST0-F1
#
_cell.length_a   1.000
_cell.length_b   1.000
_cell.length_c   1.000
_cell.angle_alpha   90.00
_cell.angle_beta   90.00
_cell.angle_gamma   90.00
#
_symmetry.space_group_name_H-M   'P 1'
#
loop_
_entity.id
_entity.type
_entity.pdbx_description
1 polymer ?
#
loop_
_entity_poly.entity_id
_entity_poly.type
_entity_poly.pdbx_seq_one_letter_code
_entity_poly.pdbx_strand_id
1 'polypeptide(L)'
;MHKLDPRYSEQLFRPVFEINVAAVWLVAGFVTPILSAIYVEGETLVEAFILSVIMIAIAVFYGYKSIPLLDRQLRLTTNKMVFFELSKLRKKNQLDLRYGDDKNKKKKDRRSTYMGRGFKWGAEHANRAYQVADMDSDFSQVKLPFFLKPVAKMMAADTEKLGGSPWIHGMGNEEEQIINETNWYGHSCITGNVGTGKTTLLKLMSLNALHLGNTLLVLDPKNDKDWQATIKHELEIWVKRINFTTCTLQAHLRRAAYLC
;
A
#
# COMPACT_ATOMS: atom_id res chain seq x y z
N MET A 1 -21.49 -10.98 2.76
CA MET A 1 -21.32 -9.68 3.44
C MET A 1 -21.38 -9.96 4.93
N HIS A 2 -20.23 -10.00 5.61
CA HIS A 2 -20.22 -10.26 7.06
C HIS A 2 -20.93 -9.07 7.72
N LYS A 3 -22.02 -9.31 8.46
CA LYS A 3 -22.67 -8.23 9.20
C LYS A 3 -21.66 -7.74 10.24
N LEU A 4 -21.46 -6.42 10.26
CA LEU A 4 -20.72 -5.77 11.34
C LEU A 4 -21.55 -5.93 12.61
N ASP A 5 -20.97 -6.53 13.63
CA ASP A 5 -21.57 -6.58 14.95
C ASP A 5 -21.57 -5.15 15.51
N PRO A 6 -22.74 -4.52 15.73
CA PRO A 6 -22.81 -3.15 16.24
C PRO A 6 -22.21 -2.99 17.65
N ARG A 7 -21.94 -4.11 18.35
CA ARG A 7 -21.25 -4.11 19.64
C ARG A 7 -19.73 -4.03 19.51
N TYR A 8 -19.17 -4.29 18.32
CA TYR A 8 -17.75 -4.29 18.08
C TYR A 8 -17.29 -2.94 17.50
N SER A 9 -17.01 -1.97 18.39
CA SER A 9 -16.29 -0.76 18.01
C SER A 9 -14.78 -1.04 18.07
N GLU A 10 -14.16 -1.26 16.91
CA GLU A 10 -12.70 -1.38 16.84
C GLU A 10 -12.06 0.00 17.04
N GLN A 11 -11.34 0.19 18.15
CA GLN A 11 -10.52 1.38 18.40
C GLN A 11 -9.09 1.09 17.94
N LEU A 12 -8.81 1.33 16.65
CA LEU A 12 -7.48 1.04 16.06
C LEU A 12 -6.35 1.88 16.67
N PHE A 13 -6.70 3.02 17.25
CA PHE A 13 -5.75 4.05 17.65
C PHE A 13 -5.45 4.04 19.15
N ARG A 14 -5.89 3.00 19.86
CA ARG A 14 -5.52 2.80 21.26
C ARG A 14 -4.00 2.61 21.39
N PRO A 15 -3.39 3.04 22.51
CA PRO A 15 -2.03 2.62 22.84
C PRO A 15 -1.91 1.09 22.80
N VAL A 16 -0.81 0.57 22.25
CA VAL A 16 -0.58 -0.89 22.13
C VAL A 16 -0.18 -1.45 23.48
N PHE A 17 -1.14 -1.66 24.37
CA PHE A 17 -0.89 -2.19 25.71
C PHE A 17 -0.24 -3.57 25.68
N GLU A 18 -0.42 -4.34 24.61
CA GLU A 18 0.21 -5.65 24.39
C GLU A 18 1.73 -5.57 24.44
N ILE A 19 2.33 -4.48 23.96
CA ILE A 19 3.79 -4.30 24.01
C ILE A 19 4.25 -4.04 25.45
N ASN A 20 3.46 -3.30 26.23
CA ASN A 20 3.77 -3.00 27.63
C ASN A 20 3.65 -4.28 28.46
N VAL A 21 2.61 -5.07 28.23
CA VAL A 21 2.42 -6.39 28.87
C VAL A 21 3.58 -7.32 28.50
N ALA A 22 3.96 -7.40 27.23
CA ALA A 22 5.10 -8.19 26.79
C ALA A 22 6.40 -7.75 27.49
N ALA A 23 6.66 -6.44 27.56
CA ALA A 23 7.85 -5.90 28.24
C ALA A 23 7.86 -6.23 29.74
N VAL A 24 6.73 -6.10 30.44
CA VAL A 24 6.61 -6.43 31.87
C VAL A 24 6.88 -7.92 32.10
N TRP A 25 6.28 -8.81 31.31
CA TRP A 25 6.51 -10.25 31.44
C TRP A 25 7.94 -10.66 31.10
N LEU A 26 8.56 -9.99 30.12
CA LEU A 26 9.97 -10.21 29.75
C LEU A 26 10.88 -9.83 30.92
N VAL A 27 10.69 -8.64 31.49
CA VAL A 27 11.48 -8.16 32.65
C VAL A 27 11.25 -9.08 33.87
N ALA A 28 10.00 -9.45 34.15
CA ALA A 28 9.67 -10.36 35.25
C ALA A 28 10.35 -11.74 35.07
N GLY A 29 10.37 -12.26 33.84
CA GLY A 29 11.04 -13.52 33.51
C GLY A 29 12.53 -13.50 33.82
N PHE A 30 13.24 -12.39 33.57
CA PHE A 30 14.65 -12.26 33.93
C PHE A 30 14.89 -11.98 35.41
N VAL A 31 14.06 -11.15 36.04
CA VAL A 31 14.25 -10.70 37.43
C VAL A 31 13.94 -11.82 38.42
N THR A 32 12.95 -12.68 38.14
CA THR A 32 12.52 -13.77 39.05
C THR A 32 13.63 -14.75 39.42
N PRO A 33 14.39 -15.34 38.47
CA PRO A 33 15.48 -16.25 38.82
C PRO A 33 16.66 -15.53 39.50
N ILE A 34 16.93 -14.27 39.15
CA ILE A 34 17.98 -13.46 39.77
C ILE A 34 17.67 -13.19 41.25
N LEU A 35 16.43 -12.76 41.55
CA LEU A 35 16.00 -12.52 42.93
C LEU A 35 15.99 -13.83 43.74
N SER A 36 15.51 -14.92 43.17
CA SER A 36 15.53 -16.22 43.84
C SER A 36 16.95 -16.65 44.19
N ALA A 37 17.92 -16.41 43.31
CA ALA A 37 19.33 -16.76 43.55
C ALA A 37 20.00 -15.91 44.64
N ILE A 38 19.54 -14.67 44.86
CA ILE A 38 20.12 -13.77 45.86
C ILE A 38 19.51 -14.00 47.25
N TYR A 39 18.20 -14.25 47.33
CA TYR A 39 17.46 -14.23 48.59
C TYR A 39 17.04 -15.60 49.12
N VAL A 40 16.96 -16.62 48.26
CA VAL A 40 16.46 -17.95 48.63
C VAL A 40 17.54 -18.98 48.31
N GLU A 41 18.28 -19.40 49.33
CA GLU A 41 19.37 -20.36 49.19
C GLU A 41 18.89 -21.67 48.55
N GLY A 42 19.35 -21.95 47.33
CA GLY A 42 19.44 -23.26 46.67
C GLY A 42 18.16 -24.00 46.28
N GLU A 43 17.20 -24.15 47.19
CA GLU A 43 16.14 -25.17 47.06
C GLU A 43 15.03 -24.77 46.08
N THR A 44 14.73 -23.47 45.94
CA THR A 44 13.63 -22.98 45.08
C THR A 44 14.07 -22.56 43.67
N LEU A 45 15.35 -22.73 43.32
CA LEU A 45 15.91 -22.24 42.05
C LEU A 45 15.25 -22.90 40.83
N VAL A 46 15.00 -24.21 40.89
CA VAL A 46 14.38 -24.95 39.78
C VAL A 46 12.96 -24.44 39.50
N GLU A 47 12.18 -24.16 40.54
CA GLU A 47 10.82 -23.61 40.42
C GLU A 47 10.84 -22.20 39.83
N ALA A 48 11.80 -21.36 40.26
CA ALA A 48 12.00 -20.03 39.73
C ALA A 48 12.39 -20.05 38.23
N PHE A 49 13.21 -21.02 37.81
CA PHE A 49 13.53 -21.23 36.40
C PHE A 49 12.30 -21.66 35.59
N ILE A 50 11.47 -22.58 36.10
CA ILE A 50 10.23 -23.00 35.41
C ILE A 50 9.29 -21.81 35.23
N LEU A 51 9.08 -21.00 36.28
CA LEU A 51 8.28 -19.78 36.21
C LEU A 51 8.86 -18.77 35.22
N SER A 52 10.18 -18.58 35.20
CA SER A 52 10.85 -17.67 34.26
C SER A 52 10.55 -18.04 32.81
N VAL A 53 10.56 -19.34 32.48
CA VAL A 53 10.29 -19.84 31.13
C VAL A 53 8.85 -19.56 30.72
N ILE A 54 7.89 -19.78 31.63
CA ILE A 54 6.47 -19.49 31.40
C ILE A 54 6.26 -17.98 31.16
N MET A 55 6.87 -17.13 31.97
CA MET A 55 6.78 -15.67 31.82
C MET A 55 7.34 -15.19 30.48
N ILE A 56 8.50 -15.72 30.06
CA ILE A 56 9.10 -15.40 28.77
C ILE A 56 8.22 -15.90 27.62
N ALA A 57 7.62 -17.09 27.73
CA ALA A 57 6.70 -17.59 26.71
C ALA A 57 5.47 -16.69 26.52
N ILE A 58 4.90 -16.20 27.63
CA ILE A 58 3.79 -15.22 27.60
C ILE A 58 4.24 -13.90 26.96
N ALA A 59 5.44 -13.42 27.29
CA ALA A 59 6.00 -12.21 26.68
C ALA A 59 6.14 -12.33 25.16
N VAL A 60 6.64 -13.46 24.66
CA VAL A 60 6.76 -13.74 23.22
C VAL A 60 5.39 -13.79 22.53
N PHE A 61 4.39 -14.43 23.16
CA PHE A 61 3.04 -14.50 22.62
C PHE A 61 2.40 -13.11 22.46
N TYR A 62 2.47 -12.27 23.50
CA TYR A 62 1.95 -10.90 23.44
C TYR A 62 2.77 -10.01 22.49
N GLY A 63 4.09 -10.22 22.43
CA GLY A 63 4.97 -9.58 21.46
C GLY A 63 4.52 -9.86 20.02
N TYR A 64 4.31 -11.12 19.67
CA TYR A 64 3.82 -11.51 18.35
C TYR A 64 2.44 -10.91 18.02
N LYS A 65 1.51 -10.93 18.99
CA LYS A 65 0.18 -10.33 18.84
C LYS A 65 0.22 -8.82 18.59
N SER A 66 1.23 -8.12 19.10
CA SER A 66 1.37 -6.67 18.95
C SER A 66 1.85 -6.22 17.56
N ILE A 67 2.57 -7.07 16.82
CA ILE A 67 3.17 -6.74 15.50
C ILE A 67 2.15 -6.13 14.50
N PRO A 68 0.99 -6.76 14.24
CA PRO A 68 0.03 -6.21 13.27
C PRO A 68 -0.56 -4.86 13.71
N LEU A 69 -0.66 -4.60 15.02
CA LEU A 69 -1.15 -3.32 15.54
C LEU A 69 -0.10 -2.21 15.33
N LEU A 70 1.17 -2.54 15.55
CA LEU A 70 2.28 -1.61 15.34
C LEU A 70 2.47 -1.25 13.86
N ASP A 71 2.38 -2.23 12.96
CA ASP A 71 2.45 -1.99 11.51
C ASP A 71 1.31 -1.06 11.06
N ARG A 72 0.10 -1.26 11.56
CA ARG A 72 -1.04 -0.35 11.29
C ARG A 72 -0.76 1.06 11.79
N GLN A 73 -0.27 1.22 13.03
CA GLN A 73 0.05 2.55 13.58
C GLN A 73 1.14 3.27 12.79
N LEU A 74 2.13 2.53 12.31
CA LEU A 74 3.19 3.10 11.47
C LEU A 74 2.64 3.55 10.10
N ARG A 75 1.73 2.79 9.49
CA ARG A 75 1.10 3.16 8.21
C ARG A 75 0.19 4.38 8.28
N LEU A 76 -0.30 4.75 9.46
CA LEU A 76 -1.09 5.97 9.63
C LEU A 76 -0.25 7.24 9.57
N THR A 77 1.00 7.14 10.03
CA THR A 77 1.90 8.28 10.19
C THR A 77 2.91 8.38 9.05
N THR A 78 3.16 7.28 8.35
CA THR A 78 4.23 7.21 7.35
C THR A 78 3.74 6.64 6.03
N ASN A 79 4.31 7.14 4.93
CA ASN A 79 4.10 6.62 3.59
C ASN A 79 5.46 6.23 2.98
N LYS A 80 5.44 5.32 1.99
CA LYS A 80 6.64 4.88 1.28
C LYS A 80 6.50 5.14 -0.22
N MET A 81 7.56 5.64 -0.83
CA MET A 81 7.61 5.77 -2.28
C MET A 81 7.83 4.39 -2.89
N VAL A 82 6.90 3.94 -3.72
CA VAL A 82 7.02 2.65 -4.41
C VAL A 82 7.33 2.92 -5.88
N PHE A 83 8.54 2.54 -6.30
CA PHE A 83 8.89 2.51 -7.71
C PHE A 83 8.32 1.26 -8.37
N PHE A 84 7.58 1.45 -9.45
CA PHE A 84 6.92 0.38 -10.17
C PHE A 84 7.54 0.20 -11.55
N GLU A 85 8.23 -0.91 -11.74
CA GLU A 85 8.87 -1.23 -13.02
C GLU A 85 7.83 -1.62 -14.09
N LEU A 86 8.08 -1.19 -15.33
CA LEU A 86 7.24 -1.52 -16.49
C LEU A 86 7.16 -3.02 -16.76
N SER A 87 8.27 -3.76 -16.58
CA SER A 87 8.30 -5.22 -16.71
C SER A 87 7.31 -5.92 -15.78
N LYS A 88 7.24 -5.48 -14.51
CA LYS A 88 6.29 -5.97 -13.51
C LYS A 88 4.85 -5.61 -13.91
N LEU A 89 4.62 -4.41 -14.44
CA LEU A 89 3.31 -4.00 -14.95
C LEU A 89 2.82 -4.91 -16.08
N ARG A 90 3.68 -5.25 -17.04
CA ARG A 90 3.33 -6.17 -18.14
C ARG A 90 2.93 -7.54 -17.64
N LYS A 91 3.65 -8.07 -16.65
CA LYS A 91 3.31 -9.35 -16.03
C LYS A 91 1.96 -9.29 -15.30
N LYS A 92 1.71 -8.22 -14.53
CA LYS A 92 0.44 -8.02 -13.82
C LYS A 92 -0.77 -7.85 -14.75
N ASN A 93 -0.59 -7.12 -15.85
CA ASN A 93 -1.61 -6.95 -16.88
C ASN A 93 -1.72 -8.18 -17.81
N GLN A 94 -1.02 -9.26 -17.50
CA GLN A 94 -1.13 -10.55 -18.20
C GLN A 94 -0.88 -10.44 -19.71
N LEU A 95 0.04 -9.56 -20.13
CA LEU A 95 0.30 -9.32 -21.56
C LEU A 95 0.69 -10.59 -22.32
N ASP A 96 1.41 -11.51 -21.67
CA ASP A 96 1.83 -12.76 -22.31
C ASP A 96 0.65 -13.69 -22.60
N LEU A 97 -0.43 -13.62 -21.81
CA LEU A 97 -1.68 -14.35 -22.09
C LEU A 97 -2.44 -13.72 -23.25
N ARG A 98 -2.45 -12.38 -23.34
CA ARG A 98 -3.19 -11.63 -24.36
C ARG A 98 -2.55 -11.70 -25.74
N TYR A 99 -1.23 -11.57 -25.81
CA TYR A 99 -0.48 -11.46 -27.06
C TYR A 99 0.51 -12.61 -27.32
N GLY A 100 0.51 -13.66 -26.50
CA GLY A 100 1.28 -14.87 -26.79
C GLY A 100 0.77 -15.63 -28.02
N ASP A 101 1.51 -16.61 -28.53
CA ASP A 101 1.10 -17.37 -29.72
C ASP A 101 0.02 -18.41 -29.45
N ASP A 102 -0.11 -18.84 -28.19
CA ASP A 102 -0.99 -19.93 -27.78
C ASP A 102 -2.47 -19.49 -27.67
N LYS A 103 -3.29 -19.93 -28.64
CA LYS A 103 -4.72 -19.61 -28.73
C LYS A 103 -5.54 -20.05 -27.50
N ASN A 104 -5.13 -21.11 -26.82
CA ASN A 104 -5.84 -21.60 -25.63
C ASN A 104 -5.61 -20.70 -24.42
N LYS A 105 -4.43 -20.08 -24.33
CA LYS A 105 -4.09 -19.11 -23.29
C LYS A 105 -4.81 -17.78 -23.49
N LYS A 106 -4.99 -17.34 -24.74
CA LYS A 106 -5.77 -16.12 -25.07
C LYS A 106 -7.20 -16.18 -24.56
N LYS A 107 -7.86 -17.35 -24.66
CA LYS A 107 -9.25 -17.52 -24.17
C LYS A 107 -9.40 -17.35 -22.66
N LYS A 108 -8.30 -17.45 -21.89
CA LYS A 108 -8.30 -17.26 -20.43
C LYS A 108 -8.07 -15.81 -20.01
N ASP A 109 -7.82 -14.90 -20.94
CA ASP A 109 -7.61 -13.50 -20.65
C ASP A 109 -8.92 -12.85 -20.16
N ARG A 110 -8.88 -12.30 -18.95
CA ARG A 110 -10.03 -11.63 -18.32
C ARG A 110 -10.14 -10.16 -18.69
N ARG A 111 -9.25 -9.67 -19.58
CA ARG A 111 -9.19 -8.28 -20.03
C ARG A 111 -9.14 -7.28 -18.88
N SER A 112 -8.28 -7.57 -17.90
CA SER A 112 -8.09 -6.77 -16.70
C SER A 112 -6.72 -6.08 -16.65
N THR A 113 -6.64 -5.00 -15.88
CA THR A 113 -5.47 -4.13 -15.75
C THR A 113 -5.24 -3.73 -14.31
N TYR A 114 -3.98 -3.58 -13.92
CA TYR A 114 -3.58 -3.16 -12.59
C TYR A 114 -3.73 -1.64 -12.43
N MET A 115 -4.48 -1.20 -11.41
CA MET A 115 -4.71 0.22 -11.12
C MET A 115 -3.86 0.75 -9.97
N GLY A 116 -3.43 -0.13 -9.06
CA GLY A 116 -2.69 0.28 -7.88
C GLY A 116 -2.91 -0.65 -6.70
N ARG A 117 -2.56 -0.17 -5.52
CA ARG A 117 -2.87 -0.83 -4.24
C ARG A 117 -3.88 0.01 -3.48
N GLY A 118 -4.80 -0.66 -2.81
CA GLY A 118 -5.87 -0.02 -2.07
C GLY A 118 -6.80 -1.06 -1.47
N PHE A 119 -7.95 -0.64 -0.98
CA PHE A 119 -8.94 -1.53 -0.39
C PHE A 119 -10.34 -1.03 -0.74
N LYS A 120 -11.32 -1.94 -0.67
CA LYS A 120 -12.71 -1.59 -0.89
C LYS A 120 -13.24 -0.84 0.32
N TRP A 121 -13.66 0.42 0.12
CA TRP A 121 -14.28 1.20 1.18
C TRP A 121 -15.59 0.54 1.65
N GLY A 122 -15.76 0.52 2.97
CA GLY A 122 -16.90 -0.06 3.66
C GLY A 122 -17.14 0.67 4.98
N ALA A 123 -18.18 0.28 5.71
CA ALA A 123 -18.56 0.96 6.96
C ALA A 123 -17.44 0.93 8.02
N GLU A 124 -16.63 -0.12 8.08
CA GLU A 124 -15.46 -0.18 8.97
C GLU A 124 -14.46 0.95 8.69
N HIS A 125 -14.13 1.16 7.41
CA HIS A 125 -13.17 2.18 6.99
C HIS A 125 -13.73 3.60 7.21
N ALA A 126 -15.04 3.78 7.03
CA ALA A 126 -15.70 5.05 7.35
C ALA A 126 -15.65 5.35 8.85
N ASN A 127 -15.95 4.38 9.71
CA ASN A 127 -15.84 4.53 11.17
C ASN A 127 -14.40 4.86 11.60
N ARG A 128 -13.40 4.22 10.98
CA ARG A 128 -11.98 4.53 11.21
C ARG A 128 -11.62 5.94 10.76
N ALA A 129 -12.13 6.37 9.60
CA ALA A 129 -11.88 7.72 9.08
C ALA A 129 -12.50 8.80 9.99
N TYR A 130 -13.69 8.58 10.54
CA TYR A 130 -14.28 9.48 11.54
C TYR A 130 -13.43 9.58 12.80
N GLN A 131 -12.97 8.45 13.34
CA GLN A 131 -12.07 8.44 14.50
C GLN A 131 -10.77 9.23 14.24
N VAL A 132 -10.23 9.18 13.01
CA VAL A 132 -9.06 9.97 12.63
C VAL A 132 -9.41 11.45 12.46
N ALA A 133 -10.55 11.77 11.87
CA ALA A 133 -11.00 13.14 11.69
C ALA A 133 -11.28 13.83 13.04
N ASP A 134 -11.68 13.07 14.06
CA ASP A 134 -11.87 13.55 15.43
C ASP A 134 -10.53 13.75 16.19
N MET A 135 -9.40 13.29 15.64
CA MET A 135 -8.08 13.54 16.24
C MET A 135 -7.58 14.94 15.93
N ASP A 136 -6.74 15.44 16.83
CA ASP A 136 -6.03 16.71 16.62
C ASP A 136 -5.09 16.63 15.41
N SER A 137 -4.92 17.76 14.71
CA SER A 137 -4.22 17.86 13.42
C SER A 137 -2.77 17.36 13.43
N ASP A 138 -2.13 17.35 14.60
CA ASP A 138 -0.76 16.88 14.76
C ASP A 138 -0.63 15.35 14.83
N PHE A 139 -1.75 14.60 14.80
CA PHE A 139 -1.77 13.15 15.04
C PHE A 139 -1.01 12.74 16.34
N SER A 140 -0.80 13.72 17.25
CA SER A 140 -0.02 13.62 18.48
C SER A 140 -0.58 12.57 19.45
N GLN A 141 -1.85 12.23 19.26
CA GLN A 141 -2.56 11.21 20.01
C GLN A 141 -2.17 9.77 19.61
N VAL A 142 -1.54 9.57 18.44
CA VAL A 142 -0.96 8.27 18.05
C VAL A 142 0.33 8.06 18.84
N LYS A 143 0.18 7.53 20.06
CA LYS A 143 1.30 7.21 20.96
C LYS A 143 2.09 6.02 20.41
N LEU A 144 3.02 6.30 19.49
CA LEU A 144 4.00 5.32 19.04
C LEU A 144 4.89 4.92 20.23
N PRO A 145 5.13 3.62 20.45
CA PRO A 145 6.11 3.15 21.41
C PRO A 145 7.46 3.81 21.18
N PHE A 146 8.21 4.08 22.26
CA PHE A 146 9.47 4.82 22.20
C PHE A 146 10.47 4.25 21.17
N PHE A 147 10.52 2.92 21.02
CA PHE A 147 11.41 2.23 20.07
C PHE A 147 11.00 2.37 18.60
N LEU A 148 9.73 2.69 18.30
CA LEU A 148 9.27 2.93 16.91
C LEU A 148 9.39 4.38 16.47
N LYS A 149 9.51 5.32 17.42
CA LYS A 149 9.75 6.74 17.12
C LYS A 149 10.94 6.99 16.18
N PRO A 150 12.12 6.35 16.33
CA PRO A 150 13.23 6.57 15.39
C PRO A 150 12.90 6.10 13.98
N VAL A 151 12.22 4.96 13.83
CA VAL A 151 11.79 4.43 12.52
C VAL A 151 10.78 5.38 11.88
N ALA A 152 9.77 5.83 12.64
CA ALA A 152 8.79 6.79 12.16
C ALA A 152 9.46 8.11 11.75
N LYS A 153 10.45 8.59 12.51
CA LYS A 153 11.20 9.81 12.19
C LYS A 153 12.04 9.67 10.92
N MET A 154 12.67 8.51 10.72
CA MET A 154 13.40 8.22 9.48
C MET A 154 12.46 8.23 8.26
N MET A 155 11.27 7.64 8.40
CA MET A 155 10.26 7.59 7.34
C MET A 155 9.49 8.90 7.17
N ALA A 156 9.51 9.80 8.15
CA ALA A 156 8.83 11.09 8.09
C ALA A 156 9.40 11.98 6.98
N ALA A 157 10.72 11.97 6.77
CA ALA A 157 11.37 12.75 5.71
C ALA A 157 10.91 12.32 4.30
N ASP A 158 10.72 11.01 4.08
CA ASP A 158 10.21 10.49 2.81
C ASP A 158 8.70 10.77 2.67
N THR A 159 7.97 10.72 3.78
CA THR A 159 6.54 11.02 3.83
C THR A 159 6.25 12.49 3.50
N GLU A 160 7.05 13.41 4.04
CA GLU A 160 6.94 14.85 3.75
C GLU A 160 7.20 15.16 2.27
N LYS A 161 8.19 14.51 1.66
CA LYS A 161 8.49 14.64 0.22
C LYS A 161 7.36 14.11 -0.67
N LEU A 162 6.71 13.02 -0.26
CA LEU A 162 5.57 12.43 -0.99
C LEU A 162 4.32 13.31 -0.91
N GLY A 163 4.16 14.02 0.21
CA GLY A 163 2.97 14.78 0.52
C GLY A 163 1.71 13.91 0.65
N GLY A 164 0.55 14.56 0.62
CA GLY A 164 -0.73 13.89 0.84
C GLY A 164 -0.96 13.48 2.30
N SER A 165 -1.95 12.61 2.52
CA SER A 165 -2.38 12.21 3.86
C SER A 165 -2.17 10.70 4.05
N PRO A 166 -1.11 10.27 4.77
CA PRO A 166 -0.76 8.86 4.92
C PRO A 166 -1.87 8.01 5.54
N TRP A 167 -2.65 8.60 6.45
CA TRP A 167 -3.76 7.92 7.12
C TRP A 167 -4.80 7.34 6.16
N ILE A 168 -5.00 7.92 4.97
CA ILE A 168 -5.95 7.41 3.97
C ILE A 168 -5.59 5.97 3.58
N HIS A 169 -4.30 5.71 3.36
CA HIS A 169 -3.78 4.38 3.04
C HIS A 169 -3.75 3.45 4.28
N GLY A 170 -3.66 4.02 5.48
CA GLY A 170 -3.67 3.30 6.74
C GLY A 170 -5.06 2.84 7.24
N MET A 171 -6.17 3.20 6.57
CA MET A 171 -7.52 2.82 7.01
C MET A 171 -7.87 1.33 6.78
N GLY A 172 -7.13 0.65 5.92
CA GLY A 172 -7.39 -0.73 5.53
C GLY A 172 -6.13 -1.48 5.11
N ASN A 173 -6.29 -2.78 4.86
CA ASN A 173 -5.21 -3.58 4.31
C ASN A 173 -5.16 -3.39 2.80
N GLU A 174 -4.09 -2.79 2.29
CA GLU A 174 -3.93 -2.56 0.86
C GLU A 174 -3.66 -3.85 0.08
N GLU A 175 -4.62 -4.17 -0.78
CA GLU A 175 -4.57 -5.25 -1.76
C GLU A 175 -4.43 -4.68 -3.18
N GLU A 176 -3.99 -5.51 -4.11
CA GLU A 176 -3.87 -5.11 -5.51
C GLU A 176 -5.25 -4.89 -6.14
N GLN A 177 -5.44 -3.70 -6.70
CA GLN A 177 -6.67 -3.34 -7.39
C GLN A 177 -6.53 -3.65 -8.87
N ILE A 178 -7.25 -4.67 -9.32
CA ILE A 178 -7.30 -5.11 -10.71
C ILE A 178 -8.67 -4.73 -11.27
N ILE A 179 -8.68 -3.91 -12.31
CA ILE A 179 -9.88 -3.36 -12.93
C ILE A 179 -10.12 -4.05 -14.27
N ASN A 180 -11.33 -4.55 -14.49
CA ASN A 180 -11.77 -5.09 -15.78
C ASN A 180 -12.03 -3.96 -16.77
N GLU A 181 -11.80 -4.19 -18.06
CA GLU A 181 -12.13 -3.23 -19.11
C GLU A 181 -13.56 -2.70 -19.11
N THR A 182 -14.53 -3.52 -18.69
CA THR A 182 -15.94 -3.11 -18.65
C THR A 182 -16.17 -1.95 -17.67
N ASN A 183 -15.35 -1.85 -16.62
CA ASN A 183 -15.40 -0.75 -15.67
C ASN A 183 -14.88 0.57 -16.27
N TRP A 184 -14.11 0.52 -17.36
CA TRP A 184 -13.61 1.70 -18.08
C TRP A 184 -14.62 2.28 -19.08
N TYR A 185 -15.80 1.68 -19.25
CA TYR A 185 -16.82 2.18 -20.19
C TYR A 185 -17.35 3.58 -19.80
N GLY A 186 -17.31 3.93 -18.52
CA GLY A 186 -17.69 5.25 -18.02
C GLY A 186 -16.59 6.31 -18.13
N HIS A 187 -16.96 7.58 -18.00
CA HIS A 187 -16.00 8.68 -17.90
C HIS A 187 -15.37 8.72 -16.51
N SER A 188 -14.06 8.92 -16.45
CA SER A 188 -13.30 9.07 -15.20
C SER A 188 -12.82 10.51 -15.04
N CYS A 189 -13.07 11.11 -13.87
CA CYS A 189 -12.52 12.41 -13.51
C CYS A 189 -11.44 12.22 -12.43
N ILE A 190 -10.24 12.70 -12.70
CA ILE A 190 -9.11 12.64 -11.75
C ILE A 190 -8.80 14.06 -11.31
N THR A 191 -8.99 14.33 -10.02
CA THR A 191 -8.73 15.62 -9.39
C THR A 191 -7.68 15.47 -8.30
N GLY A 192 -7.10 16.60 -7.86
CA GLY A 192 -6.06 16.62 -6.84
C GLY A 192 -5.17 17.85 -6.96
N ASN A 193 -4.42 18.16 -5.91
CA ASN A 193 -3.52 19.31 -5.88
C ASN A 193 -2.21 19.06 -6.68
N VAL A 194 -1.39 20.07 -6.90
CA VAL A 194 -0.04 19.89 -7.47
C VAL A 194 0.77 18.95 -6.56
N GLY A 195 1.55 18.04 -7.15
CA GLY A 195 2.36 17.08 -6.40
C GLY A 195 1.64 15.82 -5.92
N THR A 196 0.31 15.70 -6.07
CA THR A 196 -0.44 14.52 -5.59
C THR A 196 -0.37 13.28 -6.51
N GLY A 197 0.56 13.24 -7.46
CA GLY A 197 0.74 12.08 -8.35
C GLY A 197 -0.28 11.92 -9.49
N LYS A 198 -1.06 12.95 -9.82
CA LYS A 198 -2.05 12.89 -10.94
C LYS A 198 -1.42 12.45 -12.27
N THR A 199 -0.27 13.02 -12.63
CA THR A 199 0.42 12.65 -13.87
C THR A 199 0.91 11.21 -13.84
N THR A 200 1.36 10.71 -12.68
CA THR A 200 1.75 9.31 -12.49
C THR A 200 0.57 8.36 -12.68
N LEU A 201 -0.62 8.74 -12.18
CA LEU A 201 -1.85 7.98 -12.39
C LEU A 201 -2.26 7.97 -13.86
N LEU A 202 -2.23 9.13 -14.53
CA LEU A 202 -2.51 9.24 -15.97
C LEU A 202 -1.54 8.40 -16.79
N LYS A 203 -0.25 8.41 -16.46
CA LYS A 203 0.79 7.58 -17.07
C LYS A 203 0.47 6.09 -16.93
N LEU A 204 0.08 5.63 -15.73
CA LEU A 204 -0.35 4.25 -15.50
C LEU A 204 -1.60 3.89 -16.33
N MET A 205 -2.59 4.77 -16.37
CA MET A 205 -3.81 4.56 -17.16
C MET A 205 -3.55 4.51 -18.67
N SER A 206 -2.65 5.38 -19.18
CA SER A 206 -2.20 5.33 -20.57
C SER A 206 -1.55 4.00 -20.91
N LEU A 207 -0.66 3.50 -20.05
CA LEU A 207 -0.04 2.18 -20.24
C LEU A 207 -1.06 1.05 -20.19
N ASN A 208 -2.03 1.13 -19.27
CA ASN A 208 -3.12 0.16 -19.19
C ASN A 208 -3.99 0.14 -20.46
N ALA A 209 -4.30 1.31 -21.02
CA ALA A 209 -5.04 1.43 -22.28
C ALA A 209 -4.26 0.81 -23.45
N LEU A 210 -2.94 1.07 -23.56
CA LEU A 210 -2.08 0.44 -24.54
C LEU A 210 -2.02 -1.09 -24.36
N HIS A 211 -1.91 -1.56 -23.12
CA HIS A 211 -1.89 -2.99 -22.81
C HIS A 211 -3.23 -3.69 -23.15
N LEU A 212 -4.36 -2.97 -23.10
CA LEU A 212 -5.68 -3.45 -23.56
C LEU A 212 -5.82 -3.49 -25.09
N GLY A 213 -4.87 -2.86 -25.81
CA GLY A 213 -4.93 -2.69 -27.26
C GLY A 213 -5.86 -1.56 -27.70
N ASN A 214 -6.18 -0.62 -26.80
CA ASN A 214 -7.03 0.52 -27.11
C ASN A 214 -6.23 1.63 -27.78
N THR A 215 -6.87 2.40 -28.65
CA THR A 215 -6.30 3.63 -29.19
C THR A 215 -6.20 4.68 -28.08
N LEU A 216 -5.00 5.25 -27.92
CA LEU A 216 -4.72 6.25 -26.90
C LEU A 216 -4.50 7.62 -27.56
N LEU A 217 -5.39 8.58 -27.28
CA LEU A 217 -5.21 9.99 -27.60
C LEU A 217 -4.85 10.75 -26.31
N VAL A 218 -3.71 11.43 -26.31
CA VAL A 218 -3.25 12.21 -25.15
C VAL A 218 -3.22 13.69 -25.52
N LEU A 219 -3.99 14.48 -24.78
CA LEU A 219 -3.96 15.94 -24.85
C LEU A 219 -3.26 16.45 -23.58
N ASP A 220 -1.95 16.69 -23.69
CA ASP A 220 -1.15 17.14 -22.56
C ASP A 220 -0.71 18.61 -22.72
N PRO A 221 -1.40 19.56 -22.04
CA PRO A 221 -1.02 20.97 -22.09
C PRO A 221 0.30 21.26 -21.37
N LYS A 222 0.78 20.35 -20.50
CA LYS A 222 2.02 20.52 -19.73
C LYS A 222 3.26 20.01 -20.48
N ASN A 223 3.06 19.23 -21.54
CA ASN A 223 4.12 18.64 -22.34
C ASN A 223 5.16 17.85 -21.52
N ASP A 224 4.66 16.92 -20.69
CA ASP A 224 5.46 16.05 -19.84
C ASP A 224 6.27 15.05 -20.68
N LYS A 225 7.59 15.29 -20.73
CA LYS A 225 8.52 14.48 -21.54
C LYS A 225 8.65 13.04 -21.02
N ASP A 226 8.56 12.81 -19.71
CA ASP A 226 8.70 11.47 -19.13
C ASP A 226 7.46 10.61 -19.44
N TRP A 227 6.28 11.20 -19.36
CA TRP A 227 5.04 10.53 -19.78
C TRP A 227 5.10 10.13 -21.26
N GLN A 228 5.49 11.06 -22.13
CA GLN A 228 5.63 10.80 -23.56
C GLN A 228 6.70 9.74 -23.87
N ALA A 229 7.89 9.84 -23.26
CA ALA A 229 8.97 8.89 -23.46
C ALA A 229 8.55 7.48 -23.04
N THR A 230 7.81 7.36 -21.94
CA THR A 230 7.34 6.06 -21.46
C THR A 230 6.29 5.44 -22.38
N ILE A 231 5.34 6.24 -22.89
CA ILE A 231 4.38 5.77 -23.90
C ILE A 231 5.09 5.33 -25.16
N LYS A 232 6.04 6.13 -25.67
CA LYS A 232 6.82 5.80 -26.88
C LYS A 232 7.62 4.53 -26.71
N HIS A 233 8.33 4.40 -25.58
CA HIS A 233 9.10 3.20 -25.27
C HIS A 233 8.21 1.95 -25.19
N GLU A 234 7.03 2.04 -24.57
CA GLU A 234 6.09 0.90 -24.53
C GLU A 234 5.55 0.58 -25.92
N LEU A 235 5.21 1.60 -26.72
CA LEU A 235 4.75 1.44 -28.10
C LEU A 235 5.81 0.79 -28.99
N GLU A 236 7.08 1.18 -28.91
CA GLU A 236 8.15 0.59 -29.71
C GLU A 236 8.30 -0.92 -29.47
N ILE A 237 8.16 -1.33 -28.20
CA ILE A 237 8.15 -2.74 -27.82
C ILE A 237 6.91 -3.45 -28.38
N TRP A 238 5.78 -2.75 -28.41
CA TRP A 238 4.50 -3.27 -28.89
C TRP A 238 4.43 -3.40 -30.41
N VAL A 239 4.91 -2.40 -31.15
CA VAL A 239 5.00 -2.39 -32.62
C VAL A 239 5.86 -3.55 -33.10
N LYS A 240 7.02 -3.78 -32.45
CA LYS A 240 7.88 -4.94 -32.71
C LYS A 240 7.19 -6.28 -32.48
N ARG A 241 6.14 -6.34 -31.66
CA ARG A 241 5.42 -7.56 -31.30
C ARG A 241 4.15 -7.80 -32.13
N ILE A 242 3.52 -6.76 -32.70
CA ILE A 242 2.15 -6.84 -33.27
C ILE A 242 1.99 -6.19 -34.67
N ASN A 243 3.03 -5.62 -35.32
CA ASN A 243 2.87 -4.92 -36.62
C ASN A 243 1.82 -3.78 -36.56
N PHE A 244 1.79 -3.02 -35.46
CA PHE A 244 0.89 -1.87 -35.31
C PHE A 244 1.50 -0.60 -35.92
N THR A 245 0.68 0.25 -36.55
CA THR A 245 1.11 1.55 -37.12
C THR A 245 1.00 2.63 -36.05
N THR A 246 2.12 3.20 -35.59
CA THR A 246 2.13 4.32 -34.65
C THR A 246 2.10 5.66 -35.37
N CYS A 247 1.04 6.45 -35.21
CA CYS A 247 0.99 7.85 -35.64
C CYS A 247 1.08 8.74 -34.39
N THR A 248 2.25 9.38 -34.17
CA THR A 248 2.44 10.31 -33.05
C THR A 248 2.22 11.73 -33.55
N LEU A 249 1.17 12.37 -33.03
CA LEU A 249 0.84 13.76 -33.33
C LEU A 249 1.61 14.69 -32.40
N GLN A 250 2.73 15.18 -32.88
CA GLN A 250 3.43 16.29 -32.27
C GLN A 250 2.93 17.58 -32.93
N ALA A 251 2.21 18.39 -32.16
CA ALA A 251 1.57 19.60 -32.64
C ALA A 251 2.59 20.60 -33.19
N HIS A 252 2.81 20.57 -34.50
CA HIS A 252 3.15 21.74 -35.28
C HIS A 252 2.04 21.93 -36.32
N LEU A 253 1.20 22.95 -36.08
CA LEU A 253 0.20 23.41 -37.03
C LEU A 253 0.86 23.69 -38.38
N ARG A 254 0.60 22.84 -39.39
CA ARG A 254 0.29 23.23 -40.77
C ARG A 254 -0.10 22.00 -41.60
N ARG A 255 -1.40 21.99 -41.94
CA ARG A 255 -2.06 21.30 -43.06
C ARG A 255 -2.22 19.77 -42.96
N ALA A 256 -3.46 19.40 -42.68
CA ALA A 256 -4.19 18.21 -43.15
C ALA A 256 -3.64 16.84 -42.75
N ALA A 257 -4.01 16.40 -41.53
CA ALA A 257 -4.44 15.03 -41.24
C ALA A 257 -5.31 15.10 -39.98
N TYR A 258 -6.57 14.65 -40.09
CA TYR A 258 -7.61 14.90 -39.10
C TYR A 258 -7.45 13.97 -37.89
N LEU A 259 -7.20 14.60 -36.74
CA LEU A 259 -7.73 14.18 -35.44
C LEU A 259 -9.15 14.70 -35.32
N CYS A 260 -10.01 13.93 -34.68
CA CYS A 260 -11.00 14.51 -33.79
C CYS A 260 -10.46 14.47 -32.36
#